data_AF-A0A8T1LHT7-F1
#
_entry.id   AF-A0A8T1LHT7-F1
#
_cell.length_a   1.000
_cell.length_b   1.000
_cell.length_c   1.000
_cell.angle_alpha   90.00
_cell.angle_beta   90.00
_cell.angle_gamma   90.00
#
_symmetry.space_group_name_H-M   'P 1'
#
loop_
_entity.id
_entity.type
_entity.pdbx_description
1 polymer ?
#
loop_
_entity_poly.entity_id
_entity_poly.type
_entity_poly.pdbx_seq_one_letter_code
_entity_poly.pdbx_strand_id
1 'polypeptide(L)'
;MDNDDEPFGGKVFVLSGDFRQILPVVVGGTPTQTIDACLKSSTLWPKLQQLHLRENMRVISAQNESTATELAEFSEFLLQVGEGRHDINPALEPDGIKIPKNMLIENPMEELSDEEEDKDIRRGANSRGLTRMVDEMYAYINNPEITND
;
A
#
# COMPACT_ATOMS: atom_id res chain seq x y z
N MET A 1 -40.61 -5.93 18.26
CA MET A 1 -39.61 -5.86 19.35
C MET A 1 -38.55 -4.94 18.82
N ASP A 2 -38.49 -3.74 19.38
CA ASP A 2 -37.56 -2.73 18.91
C ASP A 2 -36.18 -3.10 19.45
N ASN A 3 -35.22 -3.20 18.54
CA ASN A 3 -33.88 -3.71 18.83
C ASN A 3 -32.90 -2.54 19.03
N ASP A 4 -33.41 -1.45 19.59
CA ASP A 4 -32.75 -0.14 19.65
C ASP A 4 -31.49 -0.16 20.54
N ASP A 5 -31.44 -1.11 21.48
CA ASP A 5 -30.27 -1.33 22.35
C ASP A 5 -29.18 -2.20 21.68
N GLU A 6 -29.50 -2.87 20.56
CA GLU A 6 -28.53 -3.66 19.81
C GLU A 6 -27.76 -2.79 18.80
N PRO A 7 -26.43 -2.98 18.66
CA PRO A 7 -25.66 -2.33 17.61
C PRO A 7 -26.33 -2.48 16.24
N PHE A 8 -26.54 -1.35 15.56
CA PHE A 8 -27.15 -1.28 14.24
C PHE A 8 -28.58 -1.88 14.14
N GLY A 9 -29.33 -1.93 15.24
CA GLY A 9 -30.69 -2.46 15.29
C GLY A 9 -30.73 -3.98 15.07
N GLY A 10 -29.70 -4.70 15.52
CA GLY A 10 -29.56 -6.15 15.41
C GLY A 10 -29.28 -6.69 14.02
N LYS A 11 -28.93 -5.81 13.07
CA LYS A 11 -28.48 -6.25 11.75
C LYS A 11 -27.06 -6.82 11.85
N VAL A 12 -26.81 -7.89 11.09
CA VAL A 12 -25.47 -8.43 10.93
C VAL A 12 -24.66 -7.50 10.04
N PHE A 13 -23.50 -7.07 10.53
CA PHE A 13 -22.52 -6.28 9.77
C PHE A 13 -21.23 -7.04 9.62
N VAL A 14 -20.64 -6.95 8.44
CA VAL A 14 -19.30 -7.45 8.15
C VAL A 14 -18.45 -6.27 7.71
N LEU A 15 -17.37 -6.02 8.45
CA LEU A 15 -16.36 -5.03 8.10
C LEU A 15 -15.16 -5.78 7.52
N SER A 16 -14.62 -5.28 6.42
CA SER A 16 -13.42 -5.82 5.78
C SER A 16 -12.46 -4.69 5.47
N GLY A 17 -11.16 -4.97 5.59
CA GLY A 17 -10.11 -4.00 5.38
C GLY A 17 -8.77 -4.51 5.89
N ASP A 18 -7.70 -3.77 5.62
CA ASP A 18 -6.36 -4.06 6.10
C ASP A 18 -5.83 -2.86 6.90
N PHE A 19 -5.54 -3.08 8.19
CA PHE A 19 -5.05 -2.03 9.08
C PHE A 19 -3.59 -1.62 8.82
N ARG A 20 -2.91 -2.32 7.91
CA ARG A 20 -1.57 -1.94 7.41
C ARG A 20 -1.66 -0.95 6.25
N GLN A 21 -2.87 -0.60 5.81
CA GLN A 21 -3.12 0.48 4.86
C GLN A 21 -3.13 1.85 5.57
N ILE A 22 -3.45 2.89 4.81
CA ILE A 22 -3.48 4.27 5.30
C ILE A 22 -4.44 4.45 6.47
N LEU A 23 -4.05 5.32 7.41
CA LEU A 23 -4.91 5.74 8.51
C LEU A 23 -6.07 6.62 8.01
N PRO A 24 -7.17 6.73 8.77
CA PRO A 24 -8.23 7.68 8.47
C PRO A 24 -7.69 9.11 8.34
N VAL A 25 -8.15 9.86 7.35
CA VAL A 25 -7.74 11.26 7.16
C VAL A 25 -8.61 12.17 8.01
N VAL A 26 -8.01 12.80 9.02
CA VAL A 26 -8.65 13.86 9.82
C VAL A 26 -8.07 15.21 9.38
N VAL A 27 -8.87 15.99 8.63
CA VAL A 27 -8.41 17.27 8.07
C VAL A 27 -8.09 18.25 9.20
N GLY A 28 -6.83 18.72 9.25
CA GLY A 28 -6.35 19.59 10.32
C GLY A 28 -6.22 18.89 11.69
N GLY A 29 -6.35 17.57 11.73
CA GLY A 29 -6.31 16.78 12.95
C GLY A 29 -4.90 16.52 13.45
N THR A 30 -4.77 16.31 14.75
CA THR A 30 -3.55 15.82 15.40
C THR A 30 -3.39 14.31 15.21
N PRO A 31 -2.18 13.75 15.38
CA PRO A 31 -1.97 12.30 15.36
C PRO A 31 -2.90 11.54 16.32
N THR A 32 -3.15 12.09 17.51
CA THR A 32 -4.09 11.51 18.48
C THR A 32 -5.51 11.47 17.93
N GLN A 33 -5.98 12.54 17.29
CA GLN A 33 -7.31 12.56 16.67
C GLN A 33 -7.43 11.55 15.52
N THR A 34 -6.36 11.35 14.75
CA THR A 34 -6.30 10.29 13.72
C THR A 34 -6.40 8.89 14.34
N ILE A 35 -5.70 8.65 15.46
CA ILE A 35 -5.80 7.38 16.20
C ILE A 35 -7.21 7.19 16.77
N ASP A 36 -7.81 8.23 17.34
CA ASP A 36 -9.16 8.17 17.91
C ASP A 36 -10.23 7.92 16.83
N ALA A 37 -9.98 8.37 15.61
CA ALA A 37 -10.84 8.09 14.44
C ALA A 37 -10.70 6.65 13.92
N CYS A 38 -9.69 5.88 14.33
CA CYS A 38 -9.53 4.50 13.90
C CYS A 38 -10.61 3.59 14.49
N LEU A 39 -11.08 2.61 13.71
CA LEU A 39 -12.07 1.64 14.15
C LEU A 39 -11.65 0.90 15.43
N LYS A 40 -10.35 0.63 15.61
CA LYS A 40 -9.79 -0.02 16.81
C LYS A 40 -9.97 0.79 18.09
N SER A 41 -10.15 2.11 17.98
CA SER A 41 -10.41 3.03 19.09
C SER A 41 -11.91 3.16 19.39
N SER A 42 -12.78 2.59 18.56
CA SER A 42 -14.22 2.63 18.75
C SER A 42 -14.67 1.77 19.94
N THR A 43 -15.69 2.22 20.66
CA THR A 43 -16.39 1.42 21.69
C THR A 43 -17.06 0.16 21.12
N LEU A 44 -17.22 0.08 19.80
CA LEU A 44 -17.71 -1.12 19.12
C LEU A 44 -16.64 -2.19 18.96
N TRP A 45 -15.34 -1.84 18.95
CA TRP A 45 -14.25 -2.78 18.66
C TRP A 45 -14.27 -4.05 19.53
N PRO A 46 -14.49 -3.98 20.86
CA PRO A 46 -14.56 -5.18 21.70
C PRO A 46 -15.78 -6.07 21.42
N LYS A 47 -16.80 -5.53 20.73
CA LYS A 47 -18.03 -6.26 20.35
C LYS A 47 -17.91 -6.96 19.00
N LEU A 48 -16.85 -6.66 18.22
CA LEU A 48 -16.64 -7.24 16.90
C LEU A 48 -15.87 -8.56 17.02
N GLN A 49 -16.33 -9.58 16.31
CA GLN A 49 -15.57 -10.80 16.09
C GLN A 49 -14.50 -10.55 15.02
N GLN A 50 -13.24 -10.87 15.34
CA GLN A 50 -12.13 -10.70 14.41
C GLN A 50 -11.85 -12.00 13.65
N LEU A 51 -11.82 -11.89 12.32
CA LEU A 51 -11.45 -12.97 11.41
C LEU A 51 -10.29 -12.50 10.54
N HIS A 52 -9.36 -13.40 10.26
CA HIS A 52 -8.13 -13.08 9.50
C HIS A 52 -8.05 -13.97 8.26
N LEU A 53 -7.97 -13.35 7.09
CA LEU A 53 -7.61 -14.04 5.86
C LEU A 53 -6.09 -14.21 5.82
N ARG A 54 -5.63 -15.45 5.69
CA ARG A 54 -4.19 -15.79 5.70
C ARG A 54 -3.66 -16.25 4.35
N GLU A 55 -4.55 -16.65 3.45
CA GLU A 55 -4.16 -17.15 2.14
C GLU A 55 -4.11 -16.00 1.12
N ASN A 56 -2.94 -15.85 0.51
CA ASN A 56 -2.77 -14.88 -0.57
C ASN A 56 -3.21 -15.51 -1.90
N MET A 57 -4.46 -15.24 -2.27
CA MET A 57 -5.05 -15.78 -3.49
C MET A 57 -4.29 -15.37 -4.76
N ARG A 58 -3.62 -14.21 -4.78
CA ARG A 58 -2.82 -13.75 -5.93
C ARG A 58 -1.62 -14.66 -6.19
N VAL A 59 -0.99 -15.15 -5.13
CA VAL A 59 0.11 -16.12 -5.22
C VAL A 59 -0.42 -17.48 -5.69
N ILE A 60 -1.56 -17.92 -5.14
CA ILE A 60 -2.18 -19.21 -5.48
C ILE A 60 -2.64 -19.25 -6.94
N SER A 61 -3.14 -18.12 -7.46
CA SER A 61 -3.62 -18.02 -8.85
C SER A 61 -2.51 -17.73 -9.88
N ALA A 62 -1.24 -17.84 -9.50
CA ALA A 62 -0.14 -17.58 -10.41
C ALA A 62 -0.12 -18.60 -11.57
N GLN A 63 0.23 -18.13 -12.76
CA GLN A 63 0.18 -18.93 -13.99
C GLN A 63 1.22 -20.06 -14.02
N ASN A 64 2.34 -19.88 -13.32
CA ASN A 64 3.44 -20.83 -13.25
C ASN A 64 4.20 -20.67 -11.92
N GLU A 65 5.06 -21.64 -11.61
CA GLU A 65 5.82 -21.71 -10.35
C GLU A 65 6.83 -20.56 -10.18
N SER A 66 7.44 -20.09 -11.26
CA SER A 66 8.37 -18.95 -11.22
C SER A 66 7.64 -17.68 -10.80
N THR A 67 6.52 -17.37 -11.47
CA THR A 67 5.68 -16.22 -11.14
C THR A 67 5.08 -16.34 -9.73
N ALA A 68 4.72 -17.55 -9.30
CA ALA A 68 4.23 -17.78 -7.94
C ALA A 68 5.29 -17.44 -6.89
N THR A 69 6.54 -17.85 -7.14
CA THR A 69 7.68 -17.58 -6.26
C THR A 69 7.95 -16.08 -6.16
N GLU A 70 8.03 -15.38 -7.30
CA GLU A 70 8.24 -13.92 -7.33
C GLU A 70 7.12 -13.16 -6.61
N LEU A 71 5.85 -13.55 -6.85
CA LEU A 71 4.71 -12.94 -6.16
C LEU A 71 4.72 -13.21 -4.66
N ALA A 72 5.18 -14.39 -4.23
CA ALA A 72 5.30 -14.74 -2.82
C ALA A 72 6.38 -13.89 -2.14
N GLU A 73 7.56 -13.76 -2.74
CA GLU A 73 8.64 -12.91 -2.25
C GLU A 73 8.21 -11.43 -2.17
N PHE A 74 7.55 -10.93 -3.21
CA PHE A 74 7.00 -9.57 -3.23
C PHE A 74 5.94 -9.36 -2.15
N SER A 75 5.05 -10.33 -1.96
CA SER A 75 4.00 -10.25 -0.94
C SER A 75 4.60 -10.23 0.47
N GLU A 76 5.61 -11.06 0.74
CA GLU A 76 6.31 -11.06 2.03
C GLU A 76 7.01 -9.73 2.30
N PHE A 77 7.65 -9.14 1.29
CA PHE A 77 8.22 -7.80 1.41
C PHE A 77 7.16 -6.74 1.78
N LEU A 78 6.00 -6.74 1.11
CA LEU A 78 4.91 -5.81 1.45
C LEU A 78 4.37 -6.02 2.87
N LEU A 79 4.31 -7.27 3.35
CA LEU A 79 3.92 -7.57 4.72
C LEU A 79 4.92 -6.99 5.73
N GLN A 80 6.22 -7.14 5.47
CA GLN A 80 7.26 -6.56 6.31
C GLN A 80 7.18 -5.04 6.36
N VAL A 81 6.92 -4.39 5.22
CA VAL A 81 6.71 -2.93 5.17
C VAL A 81 5.49 -2.54 5.99
N GLY A 82 4.33 -3.16 5.75
CA GLY A 82 3.08 -2.84 6.43
C GLY A 82 3.10 -3.10 7.94
N GLU A 83 3.99 -3.98 8.41
CA GLU A 83 4.14 -4.33 9.82
C GLU A 83 5.35 -3.65 10.48
N GLY A 84 6.04 -2.76 9.76
CA GLY A 84 7.19 -2.00 10.27
C GLY A 84 8.41 -2.88 10.58
N ARG A 85 8.55 -4.03 9.91
CA ARG A 85 9.67 -4.98 10.06
C ARG A 85 10.62 -4.98 8.86
N HIS A 86 10.48 -4.02 7.95
CA HIS A 86 11.35 -3.92 6.78
C HIS A 86 12.77 -3.53 7.17
N ASP A 87 13.73 -3.87 6.32
CA ASP A 87 15.13 -3.49 6.52
C ASP A 87 15.30 -1.97 6.52
N ILE A 88 15.83 -1.46 7.62
CA ILE A 88 16.22 -0.05 7.76
C ILE A 88 17.67 0.06 7.29
N ASN A 89 17.90 0.91 6.29
CA ASN A 89 19.27 1.28 5.91
C ASN A 89 19.73 2.43 6.80
N PRO A 90 20.83 2.29 7.57
CA PRO A 90 21.34 3.37 8.43
C PRO A 90 21.71 4.66 7.68
N ALA A 91 21.92 4.58 6.37
CA ALA A 91 22.16 5.75 5.51
C ALA A 91 20.87 6.46 5.08
N LEU A 92 19.69 5.85 5.30
CA LEU A 92 18.38 6.47 5.07
C LEU A 92 17.84 7.06 6.38
N GLU A 93 16.85 7.94 6.27
CA GLU A 93 16.10 8.42 7.43
C GLU A 93 15.42 7.25 8.17
N PRO A 94 15.07 7.38 9.47
CA PRO A 94 14.48 6.30 10.27
C PRO A 94 13.24 5.64 9.65
N ASP A 95 12.51 6.38 8.81
CA ASP A 95 11.29 5.92 8.12
C ASP A 95 11.56 5.50 6.66
N GLY A 96 12.83 5.41 6.26
CA GLY A 96 13.27 5.09 4.92
C GLY A 96 13.17 3.61 4.60
N ILE A 97 12.31 3.26 3.63
CA ILE A 97 12.15 1.90 3.14
C ILE A 97 13.21 1.60 2.08
N LYS A 98 14.00 0.54 2.28
CA LYS A 98 14.89 0.03 1.25
C LYS A 98 14.12 -0.83 0.25
N ILE A 99 14.06 -0.40 -1.01
CA ILE A 99 13.46 -1.18 -2.09
C ILE A 99 14.44 -2.28 -2.55
N PRO A 100 14.00 -3.55 -2.61
CA PRO A 100 14.82 -4.66 -3.13
C PRO A 100 15.26 -4.42 -4.58
N LYS A 101 16.49 -4.84 -4.91
CA LYS A 101 17.08 -4.58 -6.24
C LYS A 101 16.27 -5.20 -7.39
N ASN A 102 15.69 -6.37 -7.17
CA ASN A 102 14.83 -7.05 -8.14
C ASN A 102 13.47 -6.37 -8.36
N MET A 103 13.15 -5.33 -7.58
CA MET A 103 11.97 -4.48 -7.77
C MET A 103 12.32 -3.14 -8.44
N LEU A 104 13.59 -2.90 -8.74
CA LEU A 104 14.03 -1.69 -9.42
C LEU A 104 13.94 -1.90 -10.93
N ILE A 105 13.39 -0.90 -11.61
CA ILE A 105 13.46 -0.80 -13.07
C ILE A 105 14.65 0.11 -13.40
N GLU A 106 15.59 -0.39 -14.20
CA GLU A 106 16.73 0.41 -14.63
C GLU A 106 16.24 1.58 -15.48
N ASN A 107 16.63 2.80 -15.11
CA ASN A 107 16.39 3.93 -15.97
C ASN A 107 17.33 3.82 -17.18
N PRO A 108 16.84 3.73 -18.43
CA PRO A 108 17.71 3.71 -19.59
C PRO A 108 18.59 4.96 -19.60
N MET A 109 19.89 4.78 -19.82
CA MET A 109 20.85 5.85 -20.00
C MET A 109 20.62 6.56 -21.35
N GLU A 110 19.55 7.33 -21.50
CA GLU A 110 19.57 8.43 -22.47
C GLU A 110 20.23 9.63 -21.78
N GLU A 111 21.50 9.84 -22.16
CA GLU A 111 22.38 10.98 -21.85
C GLU A 111 22.28 11.54 -20.43
N LEU A 112 23.00 10.87 -19.52
CA LEU A 112 23.53 11.46 -18.29
C LEU A 112 24.48 12.62 -18.63
N SER A 113 23.91 13.77 -18.95
CA SER A 113 24.67 15.02 -19.00
C SER A 113 23.81 16.16 -18.50
N ASP A 114 23.38 16.10 -17.24
CA ASP A 114 23.05 17.32 -16.52
C ASP A 114 23.20 17.06 -15.02
N GLU A 115 24.27 17.63 -14.42
CA GLU A 115 24.44 17.78 -12.97
C GLU A 115 23.29 18.60 -12.30
N GLU A 116 22.24 18.93 -13.05
CA GLU A 116 21.02 19.60 -12.63
C GLU A 116 19.89 18.62 -12.24
N GLU A 117 19.94 17.33 -12.63
CA GLU A 117 18.84 16.38 -12.44
C GLU A 117 18.51 16.07 -10.97
N ASP A 118 19.51 16.05 -10.09
CA ASP A 118 19.31 15.84 -8.64
C ASP A 118 18.84 17.11 -7.90
N LYS A 119 18.90 18.30 -8.54
CA LYS A 119 18.46 19.56 -7.91
C LYS A 119 16.94 19.66 -7.77
N ASP A 120 16.21 18.86 -8.55
CA ASP A 120 14.75 18.76 -8.55
C ASP A 120 14.21 17.69 -7.60
N ILE A 121 15.05 16.94 -6.88
CA ILE A 121 14.60 16.06 -5.79
C ILE A 121 14.35 16.89 -4.51
N ARG A 122 13.67 18.04 -4.66
CA ARG A 122 13.18 18.81 -3.50
C ARG A 122 11.94 18.11 -2.96
N ARG A 123 11.76 18.15 -1.64
CA ARG A 123 10.56 17.62 -0.99
C ARG A 123 9.30 18.21 -1.65
N GLY A 124 8.53 17.36 -2.34
CA GLY A 124 7.29 17.72 -3.05
C GLY A 124 7.42 17.91 -4.56
N ALA A 125 8.61 17.78 -5.14
CA ALA A 125 8.80 17.77 -6.59
C ALA A 125 8.65 16.35 -7.15
N ASN A 126 7.92 16.22 -8.26
CA ASN A 126 7.83 14.96 -9.00
C ASN A 126 9.06 14.83 -9.88
N SER A 127 9.89 13.81 -9.63
CA SER A 127 11.02 13.52 -10.50
C SER A 127 10.51 13.18 -11.90
N ARG A 128 11.27 13.53 -12.94
CA ARG A 128 10.90 13.18 -14.33
C ARG A 128 10.73 11.67 -14.52
N GLY A 129 11.49 10.84 -13.79
CA GLY A 129 11.30 9.39 -13.74
C GLY A 129 9.92 8.99 -13.21
N LEU A 130 9.41 9.66 -12.17
CA LEU A 130 8.06 9.44 -11.67
C LEU A 130 6.99 9.86 -12.69
N THR A 131 7.17 10.99 -13.38
CA THR A 131 6.27 11.42 -14.45
C THR A 131 6.23 10.38 -15.57
N ARG A 132 7.39 9.86 -16.01
CA ARG A 132 7.47 8.82 -17.05
C ARG A 132 6.79 7.51 -16.62
N MET A 133 7.01 7.07 -15.37
CA MET A 133 6.32 5.89 -14.84
C MET A 133 4.80 6.07 -14.78
N VAL A 134 4.34 7.26 -14.38
CA VAL A 134 2.92 7.60 -14.37
C VAL A 134 2.33 7.56 -15.78
N ASP A 135 3.03 8.12 -16.76
CA ASP A 135 2.63 8.10 -18.17
C ASP A 135 2.59 6.67 -18.74
N GLU A 136 3.60 5.84 -18.45
CA GLU A 136 3.65 4.42 -18.83
C GLU A 136 2.52 3.61 -18.19
N MET A 137 2.24 3.83 -16.90
CA MET A 137 1.12 3.18 -16.20
C MET A 137 -0.23 3.59 -16.78
N TYR A 138 -0.44 4.88 -17.08
CA TYR A 138 -1.67 5.34 -17.72
C TYR A 138 -1.81 4.81 -19.15
N ALA A 139 -0.72 4.67 -19.89
CA ALA A 139 -0.73 4.05 -21.21
C ALA A 139 -1.11 2.57 -21.15
N TYR A 140 -0.62 1.84 -20.15
CA TYR A 140 -0.98 0.43 -19.92
C TYR A 140 -2.46 0.25 -19.53
N ILE A 141 -2.96 1.07 -18.60
CA ILE A 141 -4.37 1.01 -18.16
C ILE A 141 -5.32 1.34 -19.31
N ASN A 142 -4.94 2.27 -20.19
CA ASN A 142 -5.75 2.66 -21.35
C ASN A 142 -5.45 1.83 -22.61
N ASN A 143 -4.75 0.70 -22.49
CA ASN A 143 -4.45 -0.14 -23.62
C ASN A 143 -5.74 -0.84 -24.12
N PRO A 144 -6.19 -0.58 -25.37
CA PRO A 144 -7.40 -1.19 -25.93
C PRO A 144 -7.35 -2.72 -26.05
N GLU A 145 -6.16 -3.34 -25.98
CA GLU A 145 -6.02 -4.80 -25.97
C GLU A 145 -6.20 -5.45 -24.59
N ILE A 146 -6.16 -4.66 -23.51
CA ILE A 146 -6.33 -5.13 -22.12
C ILE A 146 -7.74 -4.82 -21.60
N THR A 147 -8.48 -3.92 -22.26
CA THR A 147 -9.80 -3.42 -21.82
C THR A 147 -11.00 -4.24 -22.31
N ASN A 148 -10.77 -5.43 -22.86
CA ASN A 148 -11.83 -6.39 -23.19
C ASN A 148 -11.70 -7.64 -22.31
N ASP A 149 -12.18 -7.53 -21.07
CA ASP A 149 -12.80 -8.61 -20.28
C ASP A 149 -13.79 -8.01 -19.27
#